data_AF-A0A1V6T7H1-F1
#
_entry.id   AF-A0A1V6T7H1-F1
#
_cell.length_a   1.000
_cell.length_b   1.000
_cell.length_c   1.000
_cell.angle_alpha   90.00
_cell.angle_beta   90.00
_cell.angle_gamma   90.00
#
_symmetry.space_group_name_H-M   'P 1'
#
loop_
_entity.id
_entity.type
_entity.pdbx_description
1 polymer ?
#
loop_
_entity_poly.entity_id
_entity_poly.type
_entity_poly.pdbx_seq_one_letter_code
_entity_poly.pdbx_strand_id
1 'polypeptide(L)'
;MSSNVDSPLGIWAAIISRLDWPTARDGVYPASDLLYFLSTLKLMREPVFRPSPRPIIIMIAASVQSTEASMMQVTGSVACIPCERCAGGGGMFTQCVTVTGWPGLGHCANCHADGTEDSCHLSYPITSVDGGNETHSNME
;
A
#
# COMPACT_ATOMS: atom_id res chain seq x y z
N MET A 1 -22.16 -25.28 -9.72
CA MET A 1 -21.92 -24.57 -8.45
C MET A 1 -20.96 -23.43 -8.75
N SER A 2 -21.49 -22.25 -9.06
CA SER A 2 -20.67 -21.08 -9.40
C SER A 2 -20.44 -20.27 -8.13
N SER A 3 -19.36 -20.56 -7.41
CA SER A 3 -18.86 -19.70 -6.34
C SER A 3 -17.87 -18.71 -6.96
N ASN A 4 -18.33 -17.53 -7.36
CA ASN A 4 -17.46 -16.40 -7.70
C ASN A 4 -18.29 -15.11 -7.75
N VAL A 5 -18.36 -14.41 -6.62
CA VAL A 5 -18.40 -12.95 -6.59
C VAL A 5 -17.51 -12.54 -5.44
N ASP A 6 -16.48 -11.79 -5.75
CA ASP A 6 -15.49 -11.22 -4.84
C ASP A 6 -16.17 -10.52 -3.66
N SER A 7 -16.28 -11.20 -2.53
CA SER A 7 -16.58 -10.52 -1.28
C SER A 7 -15.46 -9.50 -1.05
N PRO A 8 -15.80 -8.22 -0.81
CA PRO A 8 -14.77 -7.23 -0.52
C PRO A 8 -13.95 -7.73 0.66
N LEU A 9 -12.63 -7.60 0.56
CA LEU A 9 -11.69 -8.08 1.58
C LEU A 9 -11.92 -7.48 2.97
N GLY A 10 -12.80 -6.47 3.06
CA GLY A 10 -13.52 -6.01 4.21
C GLY A 10 -14.21 -4.68 3.86
N ILE A 11 -14.82 -4.03 4.85
CA ILE A 11 -15.56 -2.79 4.62
C ILE A 11 -14.63 -1.64 4.24
N TRP A 12 -13.45 -1.56 4.87
CA TRP A 12 -12.50 -0.49 4.60
C TRP A 12 -11.81 -0.68 3.27
N ALA A 13 -11.44 -1.90 2.89
CA ALA A 13 -10.91 -2.19 1.56
C ALA A 13 -11.87 -1.72 0.46
N ALA A 14 -13.17 -2.02 0.62
CA ALA A 14 -14.21 -1.59 -0.33
C ALA A 14 -14.42 -0.07 -0.34
N ILE A 15 -14.36 0.58 0.82
CA ILE A 15 -14.55 2.02 0.94
C ILE A 15 -13.36 2.78 0.32
N ILE A 16 -12.13 2.35 0.65
CA ILE A 16 -10.90 2.97 0.16
C ILE A 16 -10.81 2.84 -1.37
N SER A 17 -11.09 1.65 -1.92
CA SER A 17 -10.93 1.38 -3.35
C SER A 17 -11.89 2.15 -4.26
N ARG A 18 -12.97 2.73 -3.71
CA ARG A 18 -13.89 3.57 -4.50
C ARG A 18 -13.31 4.94 -4.80
N LEU A 19 -12.39 5.43 -3.96
CA LEU A 19 -11.79 6.77 -4.08
C LEU A 19 -12.86 7.87 -4.19
N ASP A 20 -13.97 7.75 -3.44
CA ASP A 20 -15.09 8.70 -3.51
C ASP A 20 -14.84 10.04 -2.81
N TRP A 21 -13.66 10.19 -2.20
CA TRP A 21 -13.25 11.39 -1.48
C TRP A 21 -12.91 12.52 -2.47
N PRO A 22 -13.29 13.77 -2.18
CA PRO A 22 -12.83 14.92 -2.96
C PRO A 22 -11.30 15.03 -3.03
N THR A 23 -10.60 14.63 -1.95
CA THR A 23 -9.13 14.63 -1.90
C THR A 23 -8.49 13.54 -2.76
N ALA A 24 -9.24 12.57 -3.23
CA ALA A 24 -8.74 11.47 -4.04
C ALA A 24 -9.03 11.63 -5.54
N ARG A 25 -9.75 12.70 -5.93
CA ARG A 25 -10.16 12.94 -7.31
C ARG A 25 -9.76 14.33 -7.79
N ASP A 26 -9.33 14.39 -9.05
CA ASP A 26 -9.32 15.58 -9.87
C ASP A 26 -10.40 15.43 -10.95
N GLY A 27 -11.58 15.98 -10.66
CA GLY A 27 -12.79 15.73 -11.45
C GLY A 27 -13.20 14.25 -11.45
N VAL A 28 -13.07 13.60 -12.59
CA VAL A 28 -13.39 12.16 -12.76
C VAL A 28 -12.17 11.25 -12.66
N TYR A 29 -10.98 11.81 -12.54
CA TYR A 29 -9.72 11.07 -12.49
C TYR A 29 -9.19 10.98 -11.06
N PRO A 30 -8.39 9.95 -10.72
CA PRO A 30 -7.62 9.94 -9.47
C PRO A 30 -6.72 11.18 -9.36
N ALA A 31 -6.58 11.72 -8.14
CA ALA A 31 -5.87 12.98 -7.90
C ALA A 31 -4.33 12.92 -8.10
N SER A 32 -3.77 11.73 -8.32
CA SER A 32 -2.34 11.55 -8.60
C SER A 32 -2.09 10.31 -9.45
N ASP A 33 -0.94 10.29 -10.14
CA ASP A 33 -0.54 9.12 -10.93
C ASP A 33 -0.30 7.88 -10.03
N LEU A 34 0.17 8.09 -8.80
CA LEU A 34 0.32 7.00 -7.83
C LEU A 34 -1.05 6.43 -7.42
N LEU A 35 -2.06 7.26 -7.16
CA LEU A 35 -3.42 6.76 -6.92
C LEU A 35 -3.98 6.00 -8.12
N TYR A 36 -3.75 6.51 -9.33
CA TYR A 36 -4.14 5.82 -10.55
C TYR A 36 -3.49 4.43 -10.61
N PHE A 37 -2.17 4.34 -10.45
CA PHE A 37 -1.45 3.07 -10.42
C PHE A 37 -2.00 2.12 -9.34
N LEU A 38 -2.13 2.58 -8.10
CA LEU A 38 -2.64 1.77 -7.00
C LEU A 38 -4.06 1.26 -7.26
N SER A 39 -4.92 2.05 -7.93
CA SER A 39 -6.27 1.64 -8.29
C SER A 39 -6.34 0.49 -9.29
N THR A 40 -5.25 0.24 -10.03
CA THR A 40 -5.14 -0.89 -10.97
C THR A 40 -4.66 -2.18 -10.30
N LEU A 41 -4.16 -2.10 -9.05
CA LEU A 41 -3.67 -3.25 -8.33
C LEU A 41 -4.80 -4.04 -7.70
N LYS A 42 -4.60 -5.36 -7.57
CA LYS A 42 -5.51 -6.24 -6.85
C LYS A 42 -5.57 -5.84 -5.37
N LEU A 43 -6.77 -5.77 -4.80
CA LEU A 43 -6.92 -5.65 -3.35
C LEU A 43 -6.43 -6.94 -2.67
N MET A 44 -5.65 -6.80 -1.60
CA MET A 44 -4.94 -7.89 -0.92
C MET A 44 -5.35 -8.05 0.55
N ARG A 45 -5.91 -7.02 1.20
CA ARG A 45 -6.30 -7.09 2.63
C ARG A 45 -7.34 -6.04 3.05
N GLU A 46 -8.00 -6.32 4.17
CA GLU A 46 -8.61 -5.29 5.01
C GLU A 46 -7.51 -4.60 5.84
N PRO A 47 -7.44 -3.26 5.84
CA PRO A 47 -6.47 -2.54 6.65
C PRO A 47 -6.89 -2.58 8.13
N VAL A 48 -5.91 -2.80 9.00
CA VAL A 48 -6.11 -2.75 10.46
C VAL A 48 -5.51 -1.46 11.00
N PHE A 49 -6.37 -0.56 11.46
CA PHE A 49 -6.00 0.75 11.98
C PHE A 49 -5.59 0.67 13.45
N ARG A 50 -4.65 1.53 13.85
CA ARG A 50 -4.36 1.77 15.27
C ARG A 50 -5.49 2.56 15.91
N PRO A 51 -5.71 2.41 17.23
CA PRO A 51 -6.65 3.26 17.96
C PRO A 51 -6.33 4.74 17.75
N SER A 52 -7.35 5.52 17.41
CA SER A 52 -7.23 6.95 17.18
C SER A 52 -8.47 7.65 17.71
N PRO A 53 -8.34 8.84 18.32
CA PRO A 53 -9.50 9.66 18.66
C PRO A 53 -10.19 10.24 17.42
N ARG A 54 -9.51 10.22 16.26
CA ARG A 54 -10.08 10.68 15.00
C ARG A 54 -10.82 9.54 14.30
N PRO A 55 -12.02 9.79 13.74
CA PRO A 55 -12.68 8.83 12.87
C PRO A 55 -11.78 8.39 11.72
N ILE A 56 -11.75 7.08 11.44
CA ILE A 56 -10.92 6.48 10.38
C ILE A 56 -11.15 7.18 9.03
N ILE A 57 -12.41 7.50 8.73
CA ILE A 57 -12.80 8.20 7.50
C ILE A 57 -12.09 9.54 7.32
N ILE A 58 -11.91 10.28 8.42
CA ILE A 58 -11.23 11.59 8.42
C ILE A 58 -9.73 11.39 8.22
N MET A 59 -9.15 10.32 8.78
CA MET A 59 -7.73 10.01 8.58
C MET A 59 -7.43 9.63 7.13
N ILE A 60 -8.24 8.76 6.53
CA ILE A 60 -8.09 8.35 5.11
C ILE A 60 -8.19 9.57 4.19
N ALA A 61 -9.22 10.38 4.36
CA ALA A 61 -9.54 11.49 3.47
C ALA A 61 -8.76 12.79 3.76
N ALA A 62 -7.84 12.80 4.73
CA ALA A 62 -7.16 14.01 5.19
C ALA A 62 -6.32 14.69 4.10
N SER A 63 -5.73 13.91 3.19
CA SER A 63 -4.91 14.38 2.07
C SER A 63 -4.84 13.33 0.96
N VAL A 64 -4.30 13.73 -0.20
CA VAL A 64 -3.94 12.78 -1.28
C VAL A 64 -3.01 11.70 -0.74
N GLN A 65 -1.96 12.09 0.00
CA GLN A 65 -0.99 11.16 0.61
C GLN A 65 -1.62 10.17 1.59
N SER A 66 -2.56 10.61 2.44
CA SER A 66 -3.28 9.69 3.33
C SER A 66 -4.17 8.71 2.57
N THR A 67 -4.74 9.15 1.44
CA THR A 67 -5.51 8.28 0.54
C THR A 67 -4.58 7.29 -0.17
N GLU A 68 -3.45 7.74 -0.69
CA GLU A 68 -2.41 6.91 -1.31
C GLU A 68 -1.92 5.85 -0.32
N ALA A 69 -1.60 6.25 0.90
CA ALA A 69 -1.20 5.33 1.97
C ALA A 69 -2.29 4.29 2.28
N SER A 70 -3.55 4.70 2.28
CA SER A 70 -4.69 3.79 2.45
C SER A 70 -4.81 2.80 1.29
N MET A 71 -4.60 3.26 0.06
CA MET A 71 -4.54 2.41 -1.14
C MET A 71 -3.34 1.45 -1.10
N MET A 72 -2.17 1.92 -0.68
CA MET A 72 -0.98 1.09 -0.46
C MET A 72 -1.27 -0.01 0.56
N GLN A 73 -1.96 0.30 1.66
CA GLN A 73 -2.33 -0.71 2.65
C GLN A 73 -3.20 -1.82 2.07
N VAL A 74 -4.17 -1.47 1.23
CA VAL A 74 -5.10 -2.47 0.70
C VAL A 74 -4.56 -3.22 -0.51
N THR A 75 -3.49 -2.75 -1.16
CA THR A 75 -2.93 -3.36 -2.39
C THR A 75 -1.51 -3.90 -2.27
N GLY A 76 -0.70 -3.34 -1.37
CA GLY A 76 0.73 -3.65 -1.25
C GLY A 76 1.01 -5.00 -0.60
N SER A 77 2.25 -5.23 -0.19
CA SER A 77 2.69 -6.40 0.59
C SER A 77 3.16 -5.98 1.98
N VAL A 78 2.89 -6.80 3.00
CA VAL A 78 3.43 -6.57 4.36
C VAL A 78 4.93 -6.81 4.32
N ALA A 79 5.71 -5.84 4.80
CA ALA A 79 7.16 -5.97 4.89
C ALA A 79 7.52 -7.09 5.88
N CYS A 80 8.45 -7.96 5.49
CA CYS A 80 8.94 -9.04 6.37
C CYS A 80 9.56 -8.49 7.66
N ILE A 81 10.29 -7.38 7.54
CA ILE A 81 10.85 -6.63 8.66
C ILE A 81 10.20 -5.23 8.62
N PRO A 82 9.42 -4.84 9.64
CA PRO A 82 8.83 -3.50 9.68
C PRO A 82 9.93 -2.45 9.79
N CYS A 83 9.72 -1.26 9.22
CA CYS A 83 10.61 -0.14 9.46
C CYS A 83 10.59 0.27 10.95
N GLU A 84 11.64 0.96 11.41
CA GLU A 84 11.79 1.39 12.81
C GLU A 84 10.56 2.14 13.34
N ARG A 85 10.00 3.05 12.53
CA ARG A 85 8.78 3.79 12.88
C ARG A 85 7.58 2.85 13.11
N CYS A 86 7.37 1.88 12.21
CA CYS A 86 6.27 0.93 12.36
C CYS A 86 6.48 -0.02 13.55
N ALA A 87 7.72 -0.47 13.78
CA ALA A 87 8.08 -1.26 14.95
C ALA A 87 7.82 -0.50 16.27
N GLY A 88 8.10 0.81 16.28
CA GLY A 88 7.78 1.72 17.38
C GLY A 88 6.30 2.12 17.51
N GLY A 89 5.42 1.60 16.65
CA GLY A 89 3.99 1.85 16.71
C GLY A 89 3.51 3.11 15.98
N GLY A 90 4.34 3.71 15.14
CA GLY A 90 4.01 4.91 14.36
C GLY A 90 3.10 4.65 13.15
N GLY A 91 2.45 5.73 12.71
CA GLY A 91 1.48 5.75 11.62
C GLY A 91 0.09 5.23 12.00
N MET A 92 -0.89 5.44 11.13
CA MET A 92 -2.29 5.08 11.40
C MET A 92 -2.60 3.59 11.28
N PHE A 93 -1.73 2.81 10.66
CA PHE A 93 -1.92 1.38 10.41
C PHE A 93 -1.04 0.52 11.32
N THR A 94 -1.56 -0.62 11.73
CA THR A 94 -0.80 -1.61 12.52
C THR A 94 0.28 -2.31 11.69
N GLN A 95 0.05 -2.52 10.39
CA GLN A 95 0.95 -3.24 9.50
C GLN A 95 1.89 -2.29 8.73
N CYS A 96 3.15 -2.67 8.60
CA CYS A 96 4.12 -2.01 7.72
C CYS A 96 3.97 -2.58 6.31
N VAL A 97 3.34 -1.82 5.40
CA VAL A 97 3.04 -2.28 4.04
C VAL A 97 3.78 -1.43 3.02
N THR A 98 4.35 -2.09 2.02
CA THR A 98 5.06 -1.48 0.89
C THR A 98 4.42 -1.87 -0.43
N VAL A 99 4.54 -1.03 -1.45
CA VAL A 99 4.11 -1.33 -2.81
C VAL A 99 5.33 -1.34 -3.72
N THR A 100 5.42 -2.34 -4.60
CA THR A 100 6.48 -2.46 -5.59
C THR A 100 5.94 -2.10 -6.98
N GLY A 101 6.82 -1.76 -7.92
CA GLY A 101 6.44 -1.49 -9.31
C GLY A 101 6.10 -0.02 -9.61
N TRP A 102 6.18 0.87 -8.63
CA TRP A 102 6.12 2.33 -8.84
C TRP A 102 7.51 2.97 -8.68
N PRO A 103 8.02 3.71 -9.67
CA PRO A 103 9.30 4.39 -9.56
C PRO A 103 9.33 5.39 -8.38
N GLY A 104 10.36 5.31 -7.54
CA GLY A 104 10.56 6.24 -6.42
C GLY A 104 9.70 5.96 -5.17
N LEU A 105 8.84 4.94 -5.16
CA LEU A 105 8.11 4.52 -3.96
C LEU A 105 8.98 3.58 -3.11
N GLY A 106 9.83 4.17 -2.28
CA GLY A 106 10.82 3.47 -1.44
C GLY A 106 10.42 3.31 0.02
N HIS A 107 9.19 3.65 0.39
CA HIS A 107 8.74 3.76 1.78
C HIS A 107 7.42 3.04 2.03
N CYS A 108 7.11 2.77 3.30
CA CYS A 108 5.87 2.10 3.68
C CYS A 108 4.68 3.07 3.76
N ALA A 109 3.47 2.52 3.73
CA ALA A 109 2.22 3.27 3.81
C ALA A 109 2.11 4.15 5.06
N ASN A 110 2.61 3.69 6.22
CA ASN A 110 2.62 4.51 7.44
C ASN A 110 3.54 5.74 7.31
N CYS A 111 4.73 5.56 6.74
CA CYS A 111 5.65 6.68 6.52
C CYS A 111 5.13 7.63 5.46
N HIS A 112 4.45 7.11 4.43
CA HIS A 112 3.81 7.92 3.40
C HIS A 112 2.69 8.80 3.94
N ALA A 113 1.80 8.22 4.76
CA ALA A 113 0.68 8.95 5.35
C ALA A 113 1.13 10.15 6.20
N ASP A 114 2.30 10.01 6.84
CA ASP A 114 2.86 11.00 7.75
C ASP A 114 3.83 11.98 7.06
N GLY A 115 4.09 11.85 5.75
CA GLY A 115 5.06 12.68 5.02
C GLY A 115 6.49 12.53 5.54
N THR A 116 6.87 11.29 5.90
CA THR A 116 8.18 10.96 6.49
C THR A 116 8.95 9.93 5.67
N GLU A 117 8.76 9.98 4.34
CA GLU A 117 9.35 9.10 3.34
C GLU A 117 10.86 8.96 3.49
N ASP A 118 11.57 10.08 3.61
CA ASP A 118 13.04 10.15 3.70
C ASP A 118 13.63 9.47 4.95
N SER A 119 12.79 9.25 5.97
CA SER A 119 13.18 8.57 7.22
C SER A 119 12.66 7.13 7.31
N CYS A 120 12.07 6.61 6.23
CA CYS A 120 11.56 5.24 6.18
C CYS A 120 12.71 4.24 5.98
N HIS A 121 13.26 3.73 7.07
CA HIS A 121 14.30 2.70 7.02
C HIS A 121 13.68 1.29 6.89
N LEU A 122 13.39 0.88 5.66
CA LEU A 122 12.99 -0.50 5.35
C LEU A 122 14.21 -1.40 5.25
N SER A 123 14.18 -2.52 5.97
CA SER A 123 15.18 -3.59 5.78
C SER A 123 14.66 -4.51 4.67
N TYR A 124 15.14 -4.34 3.44
CA TYR A 124 14.77 -5.21 2.34
C TYR A 124 15.49 -6.57 2.46
N PRO A 125 14.78 -7.71 2.42
CA PRO A 125 15.16 -8.80 1.56
C PRO A 125 14.48 -8.57 0.21
N ILE A 126 15.19 -7.94 -0.72
CA ILE A 126 14.76 -7.94 -2.12
C ILE A 126 14.90 -9.38 -2.60
N THR A 127 13.80 -10.15 -2.62
CA THR A 127 13.73 -11.25 -3.57
C THR A 127 13.47 -10.63 -4.93
N SER A 128 14.54 -10.18 -5.58
CA SER A 128 14.56 -9.98 -7.02
C SER A 128 14.06 -11.28 -7.64
N VAL A 129 12.89 -11.25 -8.27
CA VAL A 129 12.55 -12.28 -9.24
C VAL A 129 13.38 -11.94 -10.48
N ASP A 130 14.65 -12.32 -10.45
CA ASP A 130 15.46 -12.31 -11.66
C ASP A 130 14.94 -13.46 -12.53
N GLY A 131 14.24 -13.05 -13.59
CA GLY A 131 13.90 -13.92 -14.71
C GLY A 131 15.16 -14.58 -15.26
N GLY A 132 15.02 -15.85 -15.63
CA GLY A 132 16.13 -16.65 -16.12
C GLY A 132 16.78 -16.09 -17.38
N ASN A 133 18.05 -16.44 -17.59
CA ASN A 133 18.48 -17.34 -18.67
C ASN A 133 19.99 -17.65 -18.52
N GLU A 134 20.41 -18.77 -19.13
CA GLU A 134 21.81 -19.12 -19.53
C GLU A 134 22.71 -19.77 -18.44
N THR A 135 23.40 -20.90 -18.63
CA THR A 135 23.70 -21.71 -19.83
C THR A 135 24.15 -23.12 -19.42
N HIS A 136 24.08 -24.03 -20.40
CA HIS A 136 24.48 -25.44 -20.39
C HIS A 136 25.74 -25.82 -19.59
N SER A 137 25.63 -26.89 -18.79
CA SER A 137 26.75 -27.75 -18.44
C SER A 137 27.23 -28.52 -19.66
N ASN A 138 28.46 -28.27 -20.10
CA ASN A 138 29.31 -29.25 -20.79
C ASN A 138 30.70 -29.13 -20.16
N MET A 139 31.09 -30.12 -19.37
CA MET A 139 32.49 -30.40 -19.07
C MET A 139 32.84 -31.69 -19.79
N GLU A 140 33.85 -31.58 -20.65
CA GLU A 140 34.63 -32.67 -21.23
C GLU A 140 35.36 -33.47 -20.16
#